data_AF-A0A2G4H9P7-F1
#
_entry.id   AF-A0A2G4H9P7-F1
#
_cell.length_a   1.000
_cell.length_b   1.000
_cell.length_c   1.000
_cell.angle_alpha   90.00
_cell.angle_beta   90.00
_cell.angle_gamma   90.00
#
_symmetry.space_group_name_H-M   'P 1'
#
loop_
_entity.id
_entity.type
_entity.pdbx_description
1 polymer ?
#
loop_
_entity_poly.entity_id
_entity_poly.type
_entity_poly.pdbx_seq_one_letter_code
_entity_poly.pdbx_strand_id
1 'polypeptide(L)'
;MNSVLVYTHKLTNRNSYMFRLFFRELLGLDLVMTDRINDFAAATGPKVSYGEEPISDELFFYARSLVFETGIVEQNISVFTWEGNEVFYATGKNSALPFDPFCCGFYLVSRYEEYLPHIRDSNDRFDAHNSLAYQYNFLSKPVVNQWAELIRKKLVEKYPALVFPIKNFRFQPTIDIDNAYAYREKGFMRTVGGYAKAILKFDLEDVRMRTRVLLGLRNDPYDTYAYQLALQKKYSLKPIYFFLLGDYGLNDKNISSQNHNFRQLICHLSDYAEVGVHPSFGSNKDPLKLQVEIGRLKNIVHRDIFQSRQHFLMLKFPSTYRNLLARDITADYSMGFANEVGFRAGICSPFNFYDIDLERETTLRIHPFAAMDATLNLYMRLTPNEAFDKVKNLIIEIKKVNGVFTSLWHNETLSDEKQWKGWKKVYEDIIEEACSK
;
A
#
# COMPACT_ATOMS: atom_id res chain seq x y z
N MET A 1 17.88 -18.17 -21.38
CA MET A 1 16.86 -18.88 -20.58
C MET A 1 16.31 -17.91 -19.56
N ASN A 2 15.02 -17.93 -19.26
CA ASN A 2 14.36 -17.05 -18.28
C ASN A 2 13.73 -17.85 -17.11
N SER A 3 14.04 -19.15 -17.02
CA SER A 3 13.47 -20.05 -16.02
C SER A 3 14.49 -20.41 -14.95
N VAL A 4 14.02 -20.56 -13.71
CA VAL A 4 14.77 -21.07 -12.56
C VAL A 4 14.02 -22.24 -11.93
N LEU A 5 14.75 -23.31 -11.64
CA LEU A 5 14.25 -24.43 -10.84
C LEU A 5 14.67 -24.22 -9.38
N VAL A 6 13.71 -24.21 -8.46
CA VAL A 6 13.95 -24.13 -7.02
C VAL A 6 13.61 -25.47 -6.38
N TYR A 7 14.59 -26.10 -5.75
CA TYR A 7 14.40 -27.27 -4.92
C TYR A 7 14.28 -26.90 -3.44
N THR A 8 13.39 -27.57 -2.72
CA THR A 8 13.41 -27.61 -1.26
C THR A 8 12.96 -28.96 -0.75
N HIS A 9 13.43 -29.40 0.42
CA HIS A 9 13.12 -30.74 0.96
C HIS A 9 11.61 -30.99 1.18
N LYS A 10 10.82 -29.92 1.34
CA LYS A 10 9.37 -29.98 1.50
C LYS A 10 8.72 -28.72 0.96
N LEU A 11 7.83 -28.84 -0.02
CA LEU A 11 6.99 -27.72 -0.45
C LEU A 11 5.91 -27.43 0.60
N THR A 12 5.80 -26.16 0.98
CA THR A 12 4.75 -25.63 1.87
C THR A 12 4.07 -24.45 1.19
N ASN A 13 2.92 -24.04 1.71
CA ASN A 13 2.22 -22.87 1.16
C ASN A 13 3.05 -21.59 1.33
N ARG A 14 3.76 -21.44 2.46
CA ARG A 14 4.62 -20.28 2.75
C ARG A 14 5.85 -20.22 1.84
N ASN A 15 6.63 -21.29 1.73
CA ASN A 15 7.83 -21.26 0.89
C ASN A 15 7.48 -21.12 -0.59
N SER A 16 6.42 -21.79 -1.05
CA SER A 16 5.94 -21.67 -2.42
C SER A 16 5.44 -20.25 -2.73
N TYR A 17 4.76 -19.61 -1.77
CA TYR A 17 4.35 -18.21 -1.87
C TYR A 17 5.56 -17.28 -1.98
N MET A 18 6.58 -17.45 -1.12
CA MET A 18 7.77 -16.61 -1.17
C MET A 18 8.60 -16.83 -2.44
N PHE A 19 8.73 -18.06 -2.92
CA PHE A 19 9.41 -18.32 -4.19
C PHE A 19 8.67 -17.65 -5.35
N ARG A 20 7.33 -17.71 -5.39
CA ARG A 20 6.54 -16.97 -6.38
C ARG A 20 6.78 -15.47 -6.28
N LEU A 21 6.70 -14.90 -5.09
CA LEU A 21 6.92 -13.46 -4.89
C LEU A 21 8.32 -13.04 -5.36
N PHE A 22 9.37 -13.70 -4.89
CA PHE A 22 10.75 -13.32 -5.22
C PHE A 22 11.10 -13.61 -6.69
N PHE A 23 10.98 -14.85 -7.14
CA PHE A 23 11.47 -15.22 -8.48
C PHE A 23 10.52 -14.80 -9.59
N ARG A 24 9.21 -15.00 -9.41
CA ARG A 24 8.23 -14.70 -10.47
C ARG A 24 7.81 -13.24 -10.48
N GLU A 25 7.41 -12.68 -9.34
CA GLU A 25 6.89 -11.31 -9.33
C GLU A 25 8.00 -10.26 -9.27
N LEU A 26 8.94 -10.38 -8.34
CA LEU A 26 9.99 -9.40 -8.10
C LEU A 26 11.17 -9.53 -9.07
N LEU A 27 11.47 -10.71 -9.60
CA LEU A 27 12.51 -10.89 -10.61
C LEU A 27 12.00 -11.14 -12.03
N GLY A 28 10.73 -11.52 -12.19
CA GLY A 28 10.14 -11.73 -13.53
C GLY A 28 10.64 -13.00 -14.23
N LEU A 29 11.08 -14.00 -13.46
CA LEU A 29 11.53 -15.29 -13.99
C LEU A 29 10.36 -16.29 -14.05
N ASP A 30 10.47 -17.23 -14.99
CA ASP A 30 9.67 -18.44 -14.95
C ASP A 30 10.16 -19.30 -13.79
N LEU A 31 9.23 -19.76 -12.96
CA LEU A 31 9.53 -20.48 -11.73
C LEU A 31 8.98 -21.90 -11.82
N VAL A 32 9.88 -22.87 -11.66
CA VAL A 32 9.57 -24.28 -11.42
C VAL A 32 10.01 -24.61 -9.99
N MET A 33 9.17 -25.32 -9.25
CA MET A 33 9.45 -25.74 -7.88
C MET A 33 9.41 -27.27 -7.81
N THR A 34 10.30 -27.89 -7.03
CA THR A 34 10.30 -29.34 -6.80
C THR A 34 10.76 -29.68 -5.39
N ASP A 35 10.20 -30.75 -4.83
CA ASP A 35 10.69 -31.42 -3.62
C ASP A 35 11.35 -32.77 -3.92
N ARG A 36 11.52 -33.09 -5.20
CA ARG A 36 12.14 -34.34 -5.64
C ARG A 36 13.58 -34.09 -6.03
N ILE A 37 14.50 -34.65 -5.25
CA ILE A 37 15.94 -34.52 -5.49
C ILE A 37 16.36 -35.08 -6.87
N ASN A 38 15.68 -36.12 -7.35
CA ASN A 38 15.95 -36.72 -8.66
C ASN A 38 15.62 -35.74 -9.81
N ASP A 39 14.51 -35.02 -9.72
CA ASP A 39 14.12 -34.02 -10.71
C ASP A 39 15.13 -32.86 -10.72
N PHE A 40 15.59 -32.44 -9.53
CA PHE A 40 16.62 -31.42 -9.37
C PHE A 40 17.98 -31.85 -9.93
N ALA A 41 18.38 -33.10 -9.68
CA ALA A 41 19.63 -33.66 -10.20
C ALA A 41 19.62 -33.77 -11.73
N ALA A 42 18.50 -34.23 -12.31
CA ALA A 42 18.33 -34.38 -13.75
C ALA A 42 18.16 -33.06 -14.52
N ALA A 43 17.71 -31.99 -13.85
CA ALA A 43 17.48 -30.71 -14.48
C ALA A 43 18.77 -30.02 -14.94
N THR A 44 18.73 -29.48 -16.15
CA THR A 44 19.77 -28.66 -16.75
C THR A 44 19.38 -27.18 -16.71
N GLY A 45 20.34 -26.29 -16.45
CA GLY A 45 20.14 -24.84 -16.44
C GLY A 45 20.19 -24.23 -15.03
N PRO A 46 19.68 -23.00 -14.85
CA PRO A 46 19.70 -22.29 -13.57
C PRO A 46 18.91 -23.04 -12.49
N LYS A 47 19.62 -23.41 -11.42
CA LYS A 47 19.09 -24.18 -10.30
C LYS A 47 19.38 -23.49 -8.97
N VAL A 48 18.41 -23.54 -8.08
CA VAL A 48 18.53 -23.02 -6.72
C VAL A 48 18.09 -24.10 -5.75
N SER A 49 18.83 -24.31 -4.67
CA SER A 49 18.41 -25.18 -3.57
C SER A 49 18.13 -24.35 -2.32
N TYR A 50 17.09 -24.72 -1.60
CA TYR A 50 16.67 -24.10 -0.34
C TYR A 50 16.48 -25.18 0.74
N GLY A 51 17.43 -25.25 1.67
CA GLY A 51 17.54 -26.35 2.64
C GLY A 51 18.61 -26.10 3.69
N GLU A 52 18.97 -27.13 4.46
CA GLU A 52 20.03 -27.03 5.49
C GLU A 52 21.43 -27.11 4.89
N GLU A 53 21.59 -27.85 3.79
CA GLU A 53 22.86 -28.08 3.10
C GLU A 53 22.67 -27.98 1.58
N PRO A 54 23.72 -27.59 0.81
CA PRO A 54 23.71 -27.65 -0.64
C PRO A 54 23.65 -29.10 -1.13
N ILE A 55 23.02 -29.33 -2.28
CA ILE A 55 22.96 -30.64 -2.93
C ILE A 55 24.19 -30.87 -3.81
N SER A 56 24.63 -29.83 -4.51
CA SER A 56 25.75 -29.86 -5.46
C SER A 56 26.37 -28.46 -5.59
N ASP A 57 26.89 -28.11 -6.77
CA ASP A 57 27.44 -26.78 -7.08
C ASP A 57 26.38 -25.80 -7.61
N GLU A 58 25.16 -25.82 -7.06
CA GLU A 58 24.11 -24.84 -7.38
C GLU A 58 24.23 -23.54 -6.57
N LEU A 59 23.35 -22.58 -6.84
CA LEU A 59 23.13 -21.48 -5.91
C LEU A 59 22.27 -21.95 -4.72
N PHE A 60 22.86 -22.03 -3.54
CA PHE A 60 22.21 -22.54 -2.32
C PHE A 60 21.79 -21.41 -1.36
N PHE A 61 20.58 -21.48 -0.82
CA PHE A 61 20.11 -20.64 0.28
C PHE A 61 19.76 -21.49 1.49
N TYR A 62 20.28 -21.12 2.65
CA TYR A 62 19.97 -21.81 3.88
C TYR A 62 18.54 -21.54 4.33
N ALA A 63 17.83 -22.61 4.70
CA ALA A 63 16.44 -22.61 5.12
C ALA A 63 16.27 -22.38 6.63
N ARG A 64 15.56 -21.32 7.01
CA ARG A 64 15.03 -21.10 8.36
C ARG A 64 13.60 -21.61 8.47
N SER A 65 13.16 -21.86 9.70
CA SER A 65 11.95 -22.66 9.98
C SER A 65 10.64 -21.97 9.62
N LEU A 66 10.55 -20.64 9.66
CA LEU A 66 9.30 -19.89 9.55
C LEU A 66 8.47 -20.27 8.31
N VAL A 67 9.10 -20.48 7.15
CA VAL A 67 8.38 -20.85 5.92
C VAL A 67 8.05 -22.35 5.84
N PHE A 68 8.46 -23.16 6.80
CA PHE A 68 8.06 -24.57 6.95
C PHE A 68 7.03 -24.79 8.08
N GLU A 69 6.90 -23.81 8.97
CA GLU A 69 5.94 -23.79 10.06
C GLU A 69 4.49 -23.59 9.57
N THR A 70 3.55 -23.91 10.46
CA THR A 70 2.12 -23.61 10.31
C THR A 70 1.61 -22.90 11.55
N GLY A 71 0.64 -21.99 11.38
CA GLY A 71 0.08 -21.23 12.48
C GLY A 71 0.98 -20.08 12.95
N ILE A 72 0.57 -19.42 14.03
CA ILE A 72 1.18 -18.18 14.50
C ILE A 72 1.89 -18.47 15.82
N VAL A 73 3.21 -18.33 15.83
CA VAL A 73 4.06 -18.48 17.01
C VAL A 73 5.06 -17.34 17.04
N GLU A 74 5.37 -16.86 18.24
CA GLU A 74 6.33 -15.78 18.42
C GLU A 74 7.70 -16.17 17.85
N GLN A 75 8.29 -15.26 17.08
CA GLN A 75 9.56 -15.47 16.40
C GLN A 75 10.67 -14.73 17.14
N ASN A 76 11.79 -15.39 17.43
CA ASN A 76 12.96 -14.74 17.99
C ASN A 76 13.80 -14.12 16.87
N ILE A 77 13.57 -12.83 16.61
CA ILE A 77 14.18 -12.10 15.51
C ILE A 77 15.35 -11.26 16.00
N SER A 78 16.53 -11.50 15.43
CA SER A 78 17.71 -10.65 15.59
C SER A 78 18.03 -9.96 14.26
N VAL A 79 17.87 -8.63 14.24
CA VAL A 79 18.15 -7.80 13.07
C VAL A 79 19.62 -7.38 13.07
N PHE A 80 20.25 -7.40 11.90
CA PHE A 80 21.61 -6.92 11.66
C PHE A 80 21.71 -6.25 10.28
N THR A 81 22.76 -5.47 10.06
CA THR A 81 22.97 -4.78 8.78
C THR A 81 23.95 -5.56 7.91
N TRP A 82 23.61 -5.78 6.64
CA TRP A 82 24.49 -6.40 5.65
C TRP A 82 24.35 -5.70 4.28
N GLU A 83 25.48 -5.30 3.69
CA GLU A 83 25.54 -4.50 2.44
C GLU A 83 24.56 -3.30 2.42
N GLY A 84 24.43 -2.59 3.56
CA GLY A 84 23.55 -1.42 3.69
C GLY A 84 22.05 -1.74 3.83
N ASN A 85 21.67 -3.01 3.93
CA ASN A 85 20.31 -3.48 4.14
C ASN A 85 20.17 -4.08 5.54
N GLU A 86 19.08 -3.76 6.21
CA GLU A 86 18.67 -4.41 7.45
C GLU A 86 18.09 -5.78 7.09
N VAL A 87 18.62 -6.83 7.72
CA VAL A 87 18.30 -8.23 7.46
C VAL A 87 18.16 -8.97 8.79
N PHE A 88 17.47 -10.11 8.78
CA PHE A 88 17.28 -10.96 9.96
C PHE A 88 17.24 -12.42 9.53
N TYR A 89 16.95 -13.38 10.42
CA TYR A 89 17.07 -14.81 10.09
C TYR A 89 18.46 -15.17 9.54
N ALA A 90 19.52 -14.77 10.26
CA ALA A 90 20.92 -15.01 9.88
C ALA A 90 21.17 -16.47 9.48
N THR A 91 22.13 -16.76 8.60
CA THR A 91 22.43 -18.11 8.11
C THR A 91 23.91 -18.46 8.21
N GLY A 92 24.26 -19.72 7.97
CA GLY A 92 25.65 -20.19 7.95
C GLY A 92 26.46 -19.71 6.72
N LYS A 93 27.77 -19.94 6.76
CA LYS A 93 28.75 -19.47 5.75
C LYS A 93 28.54 -20.01 4.33
N ASN A 94 27.88 -21.16 4.20
CA ASN A 94 27.70 -21.84 2.91
C ASN A 94 26.51 -21.31 2.10
N SER A 95 25.64 -20.49 2.70
CA SER A 95 24.49 -19.88 2.04
C SER A 95 24.92 -18.73 1.12
N ALA A 96 24.22 -18.55 -0.01
CA ALA A 96 24.46 -17.49 -0.99
C ALA A 96 24.30 -16.08 -0.40
N LEU A 97 23.47 -15.95 0.65
CA LEU A 97 23.30 -14.75 1.46
C LEU A 97 23.50 -15.12 2.94
N PRO A 98 23.98 -14.20 3.79
CA PRO A 98 24.18 -14.45 5.23
C PRO A 98 22.87 -14.41 6.04
N PHE A 99 21.73 -14.41 5.35
CA PHE A 99 20.39 -14.42 5.92
C PHE A 99 19.44 -15.20 5.00
N ASP A 100 18.28 -15.59 5.53
CA ASP A 100 17.23 -16.22 4.76
C ASP A 100 16.25 -15.17 4.20
N PRO A 101 16.35 -14.80 2.90
CA PRO A 101 15.50 -13.76 2.32
C PRO A 101 14.03 -14.17 2.26
N PHE A 102 13.72 -15.46 2.22
CA PHE A 102 12.35 -15.96 2.11
C PHE A 102 11.64 -15.90 3.46
N CYS A 103 12.30 -16.28 4.55
CA CYS A 103 11.76 -16.07 5.90
C CYS A 103 11.64 -14.58 6.23
N CYS A 104 12.64 -13.76 5.90
CA CYS A 104 12.58 -12.31 6.07
C CYS A 104 11.38 -11.71 5.33
N GLY A 105 11.25 -12.04 4.04
CA GLY A 105 10.16 -11.57 3.21
C GLY A 105 8.80 -12.03 3.71
N PHE A 106 8.67 -13.30 4.13
CA PHE A 106 7.40 -13.82 4.63
C PHE A 106 6.95 -13.06 5.88
N TYR A 107 7.85 -12.85 6.84
CA TYR A 107 7.53 -12.13 8.07
C TYR A 107 6.97 -10.72 7.81
N LEU A 108 7.62 -9.95 6.92
CA LEU A 108 7.18 -8.59 6.59
C LEU A 108 5.93 -8.56 5.72
N VAL A 109 5.89 -9.34 4.64
CA VAL A 109 4.84 -9.27 3.61
C VAL A 109 3.53 -9.86 4.11
N SER A 110 3.58 -10.92 4.93
CA SER A 110 2.38 -11.47 5.57
C SER A 110 1.86 -10.61 6.73
N ARG A 111 2.60 -9.56 7.12
CA ARG A 111 2.36 -8.76 8.33
C ARG A 111 2.31 -9.64 9.58
N TYR A 112 3.23 -10.59 9.69
CA TYR A 112 3.24 -11.62 10.73
C TYR A 112 3.15 -11.01 12.15
N GLU A 113 3.84 -9.89 12.38
CA GLU A 113 3.82 -9.14 13.65
C GLU A 113 2.41 -8.65 14.07
N GLU A 114 1.49 -8.47 13.13
CA GLU A 114 0.11 -8.02 13.40
C GLU A 114 -0.82 -9.17 13.79
N TYR A 115 -0.38 -10.42 13.64
CA TYR A 115 -1.07 -11.60 14.16
C TYR A 115 -0.64 -11.93 15.60
N LEU A 116 0.50 -11.39 16.05
CA LEU A 116 0.98 -11.50 17.43
C LEU A 116 0.32 -10.43 18.30
N PRO A 117 0.32 -10.59 19.64
CA PRO A 117 -0.12 -9.53 20.55
C PRO A 117 0.63 -8.21 20.31
N HIS A 118 -0.10 -7.14 20.03
CA HIS A 118 0.47 -5.83 19.71
C HIS A 118 -0.39 -4.69 20.24
N ILE A 119 0.21 -3.51 20.37
CA ILE A 119 -0.47 -2.28 20.76
C ILE A 119 -1.14 -1.67 19.53
N ARG A 120 -2.38 -1.23 19.71
CA ARG A 120 -3.17 -0.54 18.70
C ARG A 120 -3.37 0.91 19.07
N ASP A 121 -3.47 1.76 18.06
CA ASP A 121 -3.74 3.18 18.24
C ASP A 121 -5.23 3.47 18.54
N SER A 122 -5.57 4.76 18.66
CA SER A 122 -6.94 5.21 18.97
C SER A 122 -7.99 4.84 17.92
N ASN A 123 -7.57 4.47 16.71
CA ASN A 123 -8.43 4.01 15.62
C ASN A 123 -8.36 2.49 15.45
N ASP A 124 -7.81 1.75 16.43
CA ASP A 124 -7.69 0.30 16.42
C ASP A 124 -6.80 -0.23 15.27
N ARG A 125 -5.76 0.56 14.91
CA ARG A 125 -4.77 0.26 13.87
C ARG A 125 -3.45 -0.15 14.50
N PHE A 126 -2.66 -0.94 13.78
CA PHE A 126 -1.28 -1.23 14.18
C PHE A 126 -0.43 0.05 14.12
N ASP A 127 0.25 0.37 15.21
CA ASP A 127 1.14 1.54 15.31
C ASP A 127 2.53 1.22 14.74
N ALA A 128 3.02 2.09 13.83
CA ALA A 128 4.33 1.98 13.21
C ALA A 128 5.47 1.80 14.23
N HIS A 129 5.41 2.46 15.38
CA HIS A 129 6.49 2.42 16.40
C HIS A 129 6.74 1.02 16.96
N ASN A 130 5.74 0.15 16.90
CA ASN A 130 5.86 -1.24 17.34
C ASN A 130 6.39 -2.15 16.24
N SER A 131 6.49 -1.65 15.00
CA SER A 131 7.00 -2.46 13.89
C SER A 131 8.50 -2.71 14.02
N LEU A 132 8.92 -3.90 13.62
CA LEU A 132 10.34 -4.22 13.47
C LEU A 132 11.05 -3.18 12.58
N ALA A 133 10.38 -2.74 11.51
CA ALA A 133 10.89 -1.77 10.56
C ALA A 133 11.15 -0.38 11.16
N TYR A 134 10.31 0.07 12.10
CA TYR A 134 10.54 1.31 12.82
C TYR A 134 11.67 1.15 13.83
N GLN A 135 11.64 0.10 14.64
CA GLN A 135 12.61 -0.13 15.73
C GLN A 135 14.06 -0.21 15.23
N TYR A 136 14.24 -0.74 14.02
CA TYR A 136 15.56 -0.86 13.37
C TYR A 136 15.76 0.13 12.22
N ASN A 137 14.93 1.19 12.14
CA ASN A 137 15.09 2.33 11.23
C ASN A 137 15.21 1.97 9.73
N PHE A 138 14.41 1.02 9.26
CA PHE A 138 14.37 0.61 7.85
C PHE A 138 13.02 0.83 7.15
N LEU A 139 12.08 1.56 7.79
CA LEU A 139 10.80 1.93 7.16
C LEU A 139 10.95 2.63 5.81
N SER A 140 12.00 3.42 5.64
CA SER A 140 12.23 4.18 4.40
C SER A 140 12.81 3.36 3.26
N LYS A 141 13.05 2.06 3.45
CA LYS A 141 13.66 1.16 2.46
C LYS A 141 12.68 0.05 2.05
N PRO A 142 12.50 -0.22 0.75
CA PRO A 142 11.72 -1.37 0.31
C PRO A 142 12.59 -2.64 0.39
N VAL A 143 12.97 -3.04 1.61
CA VAL A 143 13.97 -4.09 1.87
C VAL A 143 13.66 -5.41 1.17
N VAL A 144 12.39 -5.80 1.02
CA VAL A 144 12.00 -7.03 0.30
C VAL A 144 12.36 -6.92 -1.19
N ASN A 145 12.15 -5.77 -1.80
CA ASN A 145 12.58 -5.50 -3.17
C ASN A 145 14.11 -5.49 -3.28
N GLN A 146 14.80 -4.91 -2.31
CA GLN A 146 16.26 -4.87 -2.28
C GLN A 146 16.87 -6.28 -2.12
N TRP A 147 16.28 -7.14 -1.28
CA TRP A 147 16.69 -8.54 -1.16
C TRP A 147 16.45 -9.33 -2.44
N ALA A 148 15.39 -9.04 -3.19
CA ALA A 148 15.20 -9.63 -4.51
C ALA A 148 16.33 -9.23 -5.47
N GLU A 149 16.74 -7.96 -5.50
CA GLU A 149 17.90 -7.51 -6.29
C GLU A 149 19.22 -8.17 -5.86
N LEU A 150 19.40 -8.45 -4.57
CA LEU A 150 20.55 -9.22 -4.07
C LEU A 150 20.52 -10.68 -4.59
N ILE A 151 19.35 -11.33 -4.59
CA ILE A 151 19.16 -12.65 -5.22
C ILE A 151 19.46 -12.58 -6.71
N ARG A 152 18.99 -11.53 -7.42
CA ARG A 152 19.28 -11.32 -8.84
C ARG A 152 20.78 -11.27 -9.11
N LYS A 153 21.52 -10.51 -8.31
CA LYS A 153 22.98 -10.40 -8.41
C LYS A 153 23.64 -11.76 -8.27
N LYS A 154 23.26 -12.55 -7.25
CA LYS A 154 23.77 -13.91 -7.04
C LYS A 154 23.43 -14.88 -8.17
N LEU A 155 22.22 -14.77 -8.72
CA LEU A 155 21.81 -15.55 -9.87
C LEU A 155 22.62 -15.22 -11.13
N VAL A 156 22.87 -13.93 -11.40
CA VAL A 156 23.70 -13.50 -12.55
C VAL A 156 25.15 -13.95 -12.38
N GLU A 157 25.70 -13.84 -11.17
CA GLU A 157 27.06 -14.32 -10.84
C GLU A 157 27.21 -15.82 -11.14
N LYS A 158 26.23 -16.65 -10.77
CA LYS A 158 26.27 -18.11 -10.96
C LYS A 158 25.82 -18.54 -12.36
N TYR A 159 24.85 -17.85 -12.96
CA TYR A 159 24.21 -18.17 -14.22
C TYR A 159 24.18 -16.97 -15.18
N PRO A 160 25.30 -16.60 -15.82
CA PRO A 160 25.39 -15.40 -16.66
C PRO A 160 24.45 -15.39 -17.88
N ALA A 161 23.99 -16.56 -18.32
CA ALA A 161 23.05 -16.72 -19.44
C ALA A 161 21.55 -16.59 -19.03
N LEU A 162 21.27 -16.39 -17.74
CA LEU A 162 19.92 -16.14 -17.23
C LEU A 162 19.51 -14.70 -17.57
N VAL A 163 18.39 -14.56 -18.27
CA VAL A 163 17.86 -13.27 -18.73
C VAL A 163 16.72 -12.83 -17.82
N PHE A 164 16.79 -11.58 -17.37
CA PHE A 164 15.76 -10.93 -16.56
C PHE A 164 14.99 -9.91 -17.41
N PRO A 165 13.67 -9.80 -17.25
CA PRO A 165 12.92 -8.74 -17.92
C PRO A 165 13.32 -7.37 -17.39
N ILE A 166 13.29 -6.37 -18.27
CA ILE A 166 13.49 -4.98 -17.88
C ILE A 166 12.28 -4.51 -17.08
N LYS A 167 12.55 -4.03 -15.86
CA LYS A 167 11.55 -3.39 -15.01
C LYS A 167 11.70 -1.88 -15.09
N ASN A 168 10.57 -1.18 -15.06
CA ASN A 168 10.53 0.26 -15.04
C ASN A 168 9.80 0.73 -13.79
N PHE A 169 10.35 1.77 -13.15
CA PHE A 169 9.65 2.51 -12.11
C PHE A 169 8.24 2.92 -12.58
N ARG A 170 7.26 2.83 -11.68
CA ARG A 170 5.89 3.27 -11.93
C ARG A 170 5.39 4.17 -10.81
N PHE A 171 4.76 5.28 -11.18
CA PHE A 171 4.04 6.14 -10.24
C PHE A 171 2.53 5.89 -10.29
N GLN A 172 1.91 5.64 -9.14
CA GLN A 172 0.48 5.42 -8.96
C GLN A 172 -0.07 6.41 -7.92
N PRO A 173 -0.46 7.63 -8.33
CA PRO A 173 -1.16 8.53 -7.42
C PRO A 173 -2.54 7.96 -7.09
N THR A 174 -3.01 8.22 -5.88
CA THR A 174 -4.35 7.84 -5.44
C THR A 174 -4.95 8.95 -4.59
N ILE A 175 -6.27 9.11 -4.67
CA ILE A 175 -6.97 10.25 -4.08
C ILE A 175 -8.20 9.78 -3.31
N ASP A 176 -8.25 10.06 -2.03
CA ASP A 176 -9.36 9.75 -1.14
C ASP A 176 -10.32 10.94 -1.07
N ILE A 177 -11.60 10.67 -1.31
CA ILE A 177 -12.68 11.65 -1.31
C ILE A 177 -13.54 11.43 -0.07
N ASP A 178 -13.03 11.85 1.08
CA ASP A 178 -13.75 11.83 2.37
C ASP A 178 -14.87 12.88 2.39
N ASN A 179 -14.53 14.07 1.90
CA ASN A 179 -15.42 15.21 1.81
C ASN A 179 -15.25 15.85 0.43
N ALA A 180 -16.18 15.59 -0.49
CA ALA A 180 -16.07 16.16 -1.83
C ALA A 180 -16.14 17.70 -1.86
N TYR A 181 -16.84 18.29 -0.90
CA TYR A 181 -16.96 19.73 -0.72
C TYR A 181 -16.81 20.09 0.75
N ALA A 182 -16.27 21.28 1.04
CA ALA A 182 -16.19 21.82 2.39
C ALA A 182 -17.57 22.35 2.86
N TYR A 183 -18.29 23.03 1.97
CA TYR A 183 -19.55 23.72 2.27
C TYR A 183 -20.72 23.26 1.39
N ARG A 184 -20.50 23.06 0.08
CA ARG A 184 -21.56 22.65 -0.87
C ARG A 184 -22.08 21.24 -0.57
N GLU A 185 -23.31 20.96 -0.99
CA GLU A 185 -23.93 19.62 -0.97
C GLU A 185 -24.07 18.94 0.40
N LYS A 186 -23.79 19.64 1.51
CA LYS A 186 -23.90 19.10 2.88
C LYS A 186 -25.34 19.03 3.40
N GLY A 187 -26.31 19.64 2.71
CA GLY A 187 -27.71 19.71 3.14
C GLY A 187 -27.97 20.76 4.24
N PHE A 188 -29.23 21.17 4.38
CA PHE A 188 -29.63 22.33 5.19
C PHE A 188 -29.17 22.24 6.66
N MET A 189 -29.43 21.12 7.34
CA MET A 189 -29.11 20.95 8.76
C MET A 189 -27.61 21.06 9.05
N ARG A 190 -26.76 20.50 8.17
CA ARG A 190 -25.30 20.59 8.33
C ARG A 190 -24.80 22.00 8.04
N THR A 191 -25.42 22.72 7.11
CA THR A 191 -25.09 24.12 6.84
C THR A 191 -25.41 24.99 8.05
N VAL A 192 -26.61 24.88 8.62
CA VAL A 192 -27.03 25.63 9.82
C VAL A 192 -26.12 25.29 11.01
N GLY A 193 -25.88 23.99 11.26
CA GLY A 193 -24.96 23.56 12.31
C GLY A 193 -23.53 24.07 12.11
N GLY A 194 -23.08 24.17 10.85
CA GLY A 194 -21.79 24.76 10.49
C GLY A 194 -21.70 26.24 10.86
N TYR A 195 -22.72 27.03 10.54
CA TYR A 195 -22.81 28.44 10.96
C TYR A 195 -22.83 28.58 12.48
N ALA A 196 -23.69 27.82 13.16
CA ALA A 196 -23.78 27.86 14.62
C ALA A 196 -22.43 27.55 15.28
N LYS A 197 -21.74 26.49 14.82
CA LYS A 197 -20.41 26.13 15.29
C LYS A 197 -19.38 27.24 15.05
N ALA A 198 -19.38 27.85 13.87
CA ALA A 198 -18.43 28.92 13.54
C ALA A 198 -18.66 30.16 14.39
N ILE A 199 -19.93 30.56 14.59
CA ILE A 199 -20.31 31.68 15.46
C ILE A 199 -19.92 31.41 16.92
N LEU A 200 -20.23 30.21 17.45
CA LEU A 200 -19.86 29.82 18.81
C LEU A 200 -18.34 29.79 19.04
N LYS A 201 -17.56 29.54 17.99
CA LYS A 201 -16.09 29.57 18.01
C LYS A 201 -15.50 30.95 17.65
N PHE A 202 -16.32 31.95 17.40
CA PHE A 202 -15.91 33.27 16.89
C PHE A 202 -15.08 33.20 15.58
N ASP A 203 -15.29 32.16 14.76
CA ASP A 203 -14.61 31.95 13.47
C ASP A 203 -15.35 32.72 12.36
N LEU A 204 -15.17 34.03 12.35
CA LEU A 204 -15.78 34.93 11.34
C LEU A 204 -15.28 34.65 9.92
N GLU A 205 -14.09 34.07 9.79
CA GLU A 205 -13.53 33.69 8.49
C GLU A 205 -14.31 32.53 7.87
N ASP A 206 -14.61 31.47 8.64
CA ASP A 206 -15.45 30.35 8.17
C ASP A 206 -16.85 30.82 7.82
N VAL A 207 -17.48 31.68 8.62
CA VAL A 207 -18.80 32.27 8.33
C VAL A 207 -18.77 33.00 6.99
N ARG A 208 -17.78 33.88 6.77
CA ARG A 208 -17.64 34.65 5.53
C ARG A 208 -17.37 33.74 4.33
N MET A 209 -16.50 32.75 4.48
CA MET A 209 -16.15 31.80 3.42
C MET A 209 -17.34 30.95 3.03
N ARG A 210 -18.02 30.34 4.01
CA ARG A 210 -19.24 29.56 3.84
C ARG A 210 -20.31 30.35 3.10
N THR A 211 -20.59 31.58 3.53
CA THR A 211 -21.59 32.45 2.87
C THR A 211 -21.22 32.74 1.42
N ARG A 212 -19.96 33.10 1.14
CA ARG A 212 -19.52 33.36 -0.24
C ARG A 212 -19.62 32.13 -1.14
N VAL A 213 -19.28 30.95 -0.63
CA VAL A 213 -19.38 29.70 -1.39
C VAL A 213 -20.84 29.34 -1.66
N LEU A 214 -21.71 29.42 -0.64
CA LEU A 214 -23.13 29.08 -0.78
C LEU A 214 -23.91 30.08 -1.66
N LEU A 215 -23.46 31.34 -1.74
CA LEU A 215 -23.99 32.35 -2.68
C LEU A 215 -23.37 32.26 -4.08
N GLY A 216 -22.43 31.33 -4.34
CA GLY A 216 -21.76 31.20 -5.63
C GLY A 216 -20.75 32.32 -5.94
N LEU A 217 -20.38 33.14 -4.95
CA LEU A 217 -19.41 34.23 -5.09
C LEU A 217 -17.94 33.74 -5.03
N ARG A 218 -17.73 32.47 -4.66
CA ARG A 218 -16.43 31.81 -4.61
C ARG A 218 -16.61 30.31 -4.84
N ASN A 219 -15.63 29.66 -5.44
CA ASN A 219 -15.57 28.21 -5.52
C ASN A 219 -15.39 27.59 -4.13
N ASP A 220 -15.92 26.39 -3.95
CA ASP A 220 -15.70 25.63 -2.72
C ASP A 220 -14.21 25.22 -2.64
N PRO A 221 -13.52 25.43 -1.50
CA PRO A 221 -12.09 25.12 -1.38
C PRO A 221 -11.73 23.68 -1.72
N TYR A 222 -12.65 22.73 -1.52
CA TYR A 222 -12.39 21.31 -1.76
C TYR A 222 -12.72 20.88 -3.19
N ASP A 223 -13.30 21.77 -3.99
CA ASP A 223 -13.60 21.59 -5.42
C ASP A 223 -12.32 21.77 -6.25
N THR A 224 -11.36 20.86 -6.07
CA THR A 224 -10.03 20.89 -6.69
C THR A 224 -9.93 20.00 -7.93
N TYR A 225 -11.04 19.43 -8.38
CA TYR A 225 -11.08 18.38 -9.40
C TYR A 225 -10.58 18.83 -10.77
N ALA A 226 -10.94 20.05 -11.21
CA ALA A 226 -10.45 20.59 -12.47
C ALA A 226 -8.92 20.72 -12.48
N TYR A 227 -8.33 21.10 -11.35
CA TYR A 227 -6.89 21.18 -11.18
C TYR A 227 -6.23 19.78 -11.21
N GLN A 228 -6.84 18.79 -10.53
CA GLN A 228 -6.37 17.41 -10.58
C GLN A 228 -6.39 16.85 -12.00
N LEU A 229 -7.49 17.04 -12.75
CA LEU A 229 -7.60 16.60 -14.15
C LEU A 229 -6.55 17.28 -15.05
N ALA A 230 -6.23 18.56 -14.80
CA ALA A 230 -5.18 19.25 -15.54
C ALA A 230 -3.79 18.62 -15.29
N LEU A 231 -3.48 18.26 -14.04
CA LEU A 231 -2.23 17.54 -13.71
C LEU A 231 -2.20 16.15 -14.34
N GLN A 232 -3.31 15.41 -14.29
CA GLN A 232 -3.43 14.10 -14.93
C GLN A 232 -3.10 14.19 -16.42
N LYS A 233 -3.67 15.17 -17.13
CA LYS A 233 -3.39 15.41 -18.53
C LYS A 233 -1.93 15.81 -18.77
N LYS A 234 -1.38 16.71 -17.93
CA LYS A 234 0.00 17.22 -18.07
C LYS A 234 1.05 16.11 -17.95
N TYR A 235 0.89 15.20 -16.98
CA TYR A 235 1.87 14.15 -16.69
C TYR A 235 1.42 12.74 -17.12
N SER A 236 0.30 12.62 -17.86
CA SER A 236 -0.29 11.34 -18.26
C SER A 236 -0.54 10.39 -17.07
N LEU A 237 -0.97 10.95 -15.94
CA LEU A 237 -1.24 10.18 -14.72
C LEU A 237 -2.50 9.34 -14.88
N LYS A 238 -2.54 8.20 -14.19
CA LYS A 238 -3.72 7.34 -14.08
C LYS A 238 -4.08 7.15 -12.60
N PRO A 239 -4.62 8.18 -11.93
CA PRO A 239 -4.93 8.08 -10.52
C PRO A 239 -6.10 7.12 -10.27
N ILE A 240 -6.22 6.69 -9.02
CA ILE A 240 -7.39 5.96 -8.52
C ILE A 240 -8.08 6.83 -7.48
N TYR A 241 -9.39 7.04 -7.65
CA TYR A 241 -10.23 7.78 -6.71
C TYR A 241 -10.99 6.84 -5.79
N PHE A 242 -10.86 6.99 -4.48
CA PHE A 242 -11.62 6.22 -3.50
C PHE A 242 -12.72 7.08 -2.88
N PHE A 243 -13.98 6.66 -3.02
CA PHE A 243 -15.13 7.44 -2.55
C PHE A 243 -15.72 6.90 -1.26
N LEU A 244 -15.83 7.77 -0.25
CA LEU A 244 -16.51 7.45 1.01
C LEU A 244 -18.03 7.51 0.81
N LEU A 245 -18.66 6.34 0.82
CA LEU A 245 -20.11 6.18 0.57
C LEU A 245 -20.86 5.55 1.75
N GLY A 246 -20.26 5.63 2.94
CA GLY A 246 -20.86 5.20 4.20
C GLY A 246 -22.05 6.06 4.63
N ASP A 247 -22.74 5.58 5.66
CA ASP A 247 -23.77 6.37 6.34
C ASP A 247 -23.13 7.46 7.20
N TYR A 248 -23.78 8.63 7.25
CA TYR A 248 -23.28 9.74 8.03
C TYR A 248 -23.18 9.38 9.52
N GLY A 249 -22.02 9.65 10.12
CA GLY A 249 -21.73 9.32 11.51
C GLY A 249 -20.65 10.20 12.12
N LEU A 250 -20.15 9.77 13.28
CA LEU A 250 -19.12 10.51 14.02
C LEU A 250 -17.80 10.62 13.22
N ASN A 251 -17.39 9.50 12.62
CA ASN A 251 -16.13 9.37 11.89
C ASN A 251 -16.32 9.57 10.38
N ASP A 252 -17.49 9.23 9.83
CA ASP A 252 -17.79 9.31 8.41
C ASP A 252 -18.70 10.52 8.12
N LYS A 253 -18.13 11.60 7.57
CA LYS A 253 -18.81 12.88 7.34
C LYS A 253 -19.06 13.18 5.86
N ASN A 254 -19.02 12.15 5.02
CA ASN A 254 -19.22 12.22 3.59
C ASN A 254 -20.57 12.84 3.20
N ILE A 255 -20.70 13.15 1.90
CA ILE A 255 -21.96 13.57 1.30
C ILE A 255 -22.81 12.32 1.03
N SER A 256 -24.13 12.45 1.20
CA SER A 256 -25.06 11.34 0.94
C SER A 256 -24.91 10.82 -0.49
N SER A 257 -24.90 9.50 -0.64
CA SER A 257 -24.86 8.81 -1.94
C SER A 257 -26.11 9.07 -2.81
N GLN A 258 -27.17 9.64 -2.23
CA GLN A 258 -28.37 10.07 -2.93
C GLN A 258 -28.26 11.50 -3.49
N ASN A 259 -27.24 12.28 -3.10
CA ASN A 259 -27.06 13.64 -3.61
C ASN A 259 -26.71 13.59 -5.11
N HIS A 260 -27.54 14.22 -5.93
CA HIS A 260 -27.40 14.23 -7.39
C HIS A 260 -26.07 14.79 -7.86
N ASN A 261 -25.63 15.94 -7.34
CA ASN A 261 -24.40 16.60 -7.76
C ASN A 261 -23.15 15.78 -7.35
N PHE A 262 -23.19 15.13 -6.19
CA PHE A 262 -22.12 14.22 -5.79
C PHE A 262 -22.04 12.99 -6.69
N ARG A 263 -23.18 12.40 -7.06
CA ARG A 263 -23.22 11.30 -8.04
C ARG A 263 -22.66 11.72 -9.39
N GLN A 264 -23.03 12.92 -9.87
CA GLN A 264 -22.49 13.46 -11.12
C GLN A 264 -20.97 13.66 -11.06
N LEU A 265 -20.44 14.15 -9.93
CA LEU A 265 -19.00 14.26 -9.72
C LEU A 265 -18.31 12.90 -9.78
N ILE A 266 -18.87 11.88 -9.11
CA ILE A 266 -18.32 10.51 -9.14
C ILE A 266 -18.31 10.00 -10.58
N CYS A 267 -19.41 10.13 -11.32
CA CYS A 267 -19.48 9.70 -12.72
C CYS A 267 -18.45 10.44 -13.58
N HIS A 268 -18.37 11.77 -13.45
CA HIS A 268 -17.42 12.58 -14.20
C HIS A 268 -15.97 12.14 -13.95
N LEU A 269 -15.56 11.94 -12.69
CA LEU A 269 -14.20 11.46 -12.39
C LEU A 269 -13.99 10.02 -12.90
N SER A 270 -15.04 9.20 -12.90
CA SER A 270 -15.00 7.81 -13.37
C SER A 270 -14.76 7.65 -14.88
N ASP A 271 -14.99 8.73 -15.65
CA ASP A 271 -14.73 8.80 -17.09
C ASP A 271 -13.23 8.98 -17.41
N TYR A 272 -12.46 9.56 -16.48
CA TYR A 272 -11.04 9.87 -16.68
C TYR A 272 -10.09 9.02 -15.83
N ALA A 273 -10.62 8.34 -14.81
CA ALA A 273 -9.83 7.60 -13.85
C ALA A 273 -10.54 6.34 -13.33
N GLU A 274 -9.75 5.43 -12.77
CA GLU A 274 -10.28 4.30 -12.01
C GLU A 274 -10.87 4.78 -10.67
N VAL A 275 -11.88 4.05 -10.19
CA VAL A 275 -12.58 4.39 -8.95
C VAL A 275 -12.72 3.15 -8.07
N GLY A 276 -12.52 3.33 -6.78
CA GLY A 276 -12.67 2.31 -5.76
C GLY A 276 -13.62 2.73 -4.65
N VAL A 277 -14.08 1.77 -3.87
CA VAL A 277 -14.82 2.03 -2.63
C VAL A 277 -13.83 2.52 -1.57
N HIS A 278 -14.22 3.52 -0.78
CA HIS A 278 -13.52 3.89 0.45
C HIS A 278 -14.33 3.41 1.65
N PRO A 279 -14.19 2.14 2.12
CA PRO A 279 -15.09 1.61 3.12
C PRO A 279 -15.04 2.42 4.41
N SER A 280 -16.22 2.74 4.93
CA SER A 280 -16.40 3.61 6.08
C SER A 280 -15.80 3.01 7.36
N PHE A 281 -15.60 3.87 8.36
CA PHE A 281 -15.18 3.41 9.70
C PHE A 281 -16.17 2.37 10.26
N GLY A 282 -17.47 2.57 10.01
CA GLY A 282 -18.52 1.64 10.43
C GLY A 282 -18.45 0.27 9.73
N SER A 283 -18.04 0.22 8.46
CA SER A 283 -17.96 -1.01 7.68
C SER A 283 -16.91 -2.01 8.17
N ASN A 284 -15.88 -1.52 8.87
CA ASN A 284 -14.85 -2.37 9.46
C ASN A 284 -15.39 -3.27 10.59
N LYS A 285 -16.50 -2.86 11.23
CA LYS A 285 -17.20 -3.62 12.28
C LYS A 285 -18.40 -4.39 11.75
N ASP A 286 -18.98 -3.97 10.64
CA ASP A 286 -20.20 -4.54 10.07
C ASP A 286 -20.01 -4.84 8.57
N PRO A 287 -19.77 -6.12 8.21
CA PRO A 287 -19.59 -6.53 6.83
C PRO A 287 -20.81 -6.26 5.92
N LEU A 288 -22.02 -6.11 6.47
CA LEU A 288 -23.20 -5.76 5.66
C LEU A 288 -23.12 -4.32 5.16
N LYS A 289 -22.57 -3.40 5.95
CA LYS A 289 -22.33 -2.02 5.51
C LYS A 289 -21.35 -1.96 4.35
N LEU A 290 -20.28 -2.75 4.39
CA LEU A 290 -19.34 -2.85 3.27
C LEU A 290 -20.05 -3.26 1.97
N GLN A 291 -20.97 -4.22 2.02
CA GLN A 291 -21.75 -4.64 0.86
C GLN A 291 -22.65 -3.50 0.34
N VAL A 292 -23.29 -2.76 1.24
CA VAL A 292 -24.12 -1.59 0.87
C VAL A 292 -23.28 -0.51 0.22
N GLU A 293 -22.09 -0.20 0.76
CA GLU A 293 -21.19 0.83 0.24
C GLU A 293 -20.63 0.48 -1.15
N ILE A 294 -20.23 -0.78 -1.36
CA ILE A 294 -19.85 -1.29 -2.69
C ILE A 294 -21.04 -1.18 -3.66
N GLY A 295 -22.24 -1.60 -3.24
CA GLY A 295 -23.44 -1.51 -4.04
C GLY A 295 -23.82 -0.08 -4.42
N ARG A 296 -23.64 0.88 -3.51
CA ARG A 296 -23.84 2.31 -3.78
C ARG A 296 -22.93 2.80 -4.91
N LEU A 297 -21.62 2.50 -4.83
CA LEU A 297 -20.68 2.92 -5.86
C LEU A 297 -21.00 2.26 -7.21
N LYS A 298 -21.21 0.93 -7.21
CA LYS A 298 -21.61 0.16 -8.40
C LYS A 298 -22.83 0.75 -9.09
N ASN A 299 -23.85 1.16 -8.33
CA ASN A 299 -25.07 1.78 -8.85
C ASN A 299 -24.90 3.23 -9.31
N ILE A 300 -23.83 3.91 -8.92
CA ILE A 300 -23.51 5.27 -9.37
C ILE A 300 -22.78 5.20 -10.71
N VAL A 301 -21.74 4.36 -10.80
CA VAL A 301 -20.88 4.29 -11.99
C VAL A 301 -21.30 3.23 -13.01
N HIS A 302 -22.32 2.43 -12.71
CA HIS A 302 -22.85 1.37 -13.57
C HIS A 302 -21.80 0.34 -14.02
N ARG A 303 -20.82 0.05 -13.15
CA ARG A 303 -19.76 -0.95 -13.34
C ARG A 303 -19.42 -1.64 -12.02
N ASP A 304 -18.88 -2.85 -12.12
CA ASP A 304 -18.36 -3.56 -10.95
C ASP A 304 -17.19 -2.83 -10.31
N ILE A 305 -17.04 -3.00 -8.99
CA ILE A 305 -16.03 -2.34 -8.18
C ILE A 305 -15.09 -3.40 -7.63
N PHE A 306 -13.81 -3.26 -7.93
CA PHE A 306 -12.78 -4.25 -7.58
C PHE A 306 -11.70 -3.70 -6.64
N GLN A 307 -11.72 -2.40 -6.37
CA GLN A 307 -10.67 -1.68 -5.65
C GLN A 307 -11.22 -1.12 -4.34
N SER A 308 -10.45 -1.27 -3.26
CA SER A 308 -10.76 -0.69 -1.95
C SER A 308 -9.60 0.09 -1.34
N ARG A 309 -9.96 1.07 -0.52
CA ARG A 309 -9.08 1.64 0.50
C ARG A 309 -9.85 1.90 1.77
N GLN A 310 -9.43 1.35 2.90
CA GLN A 310 -10.10 1.54 4.18
C GLN A 310 -9.99 3.00 4.64
N HIS A 311 -11.11 3.60 5.03
CA HIS A 311 -11.11 4.89 5.72
C HIS A 311 -10.28 4.76 7.01
N PHE A 312 -9.47 5.79 7.29
CA PHE A 312 -8.43 5.77 8.34
C PHE A 312 -7.36 4.68 8.21
N LEU A 313 -7.28 3.92 7.12
CA LEU A 313 -6.34 2.79 6.94
C LEU A 313 -6.54 1.67 7.97
N MET A 314 -7.79 1.45 8.39
CA MET A 314 -8.13 0.44 9.39
C MET A 314 -8.03 -0.98 8.84
N LEU A 315 -6.86 -1.60 9.04
CA LEU A 315 -6.61 -3.00 8.72
C LEU A 315 -6.63 -3.85 9.98
N LYS A 316 -7.47 -4.88 9.97
CA LYS A 316 -7.51 -5.95 10.97
C LYS A 316 -7.31 -7.28 10.29
N PHE A 317 -6.18 -7.90 10.56
CA PHE A 317 -5.87 -9.19 9.97
C PHE A 317 -6.51 -10.34 10.75
N PRO A 318 -7.04 -11.36 10.05
CA PRO A 318 -7.28 -11.42 8.60
C PRO A 318 -8.66 -10.85 8.18
N SER A 319 -9.49 -10.42 9.14
CA SER A 319 -10.92 -10.13 8.92
C SER A 319 -11.20 -9.08 7.85
N THR A 320 -10.45 -7.98 7.81
CA THR A 320 -10.68 -6.91 6.83
C THR A 320 -10.52 -7.44 5.40
N TYR A 321 -9.44 -8.17 5.13
CA TYR A 321 -9.14 -8.69 3.79
C TYR A 321 -10.05 -9.85 3.38
N ARG A 322 -10.44 -10.72 4.33
CA ARG A 322 -11.48 -11.72 4.07
C ARG A 322 -12.82 -11.08 3.72
N ASN A 323 -13.22 -10.00 4.40
CA ASN A 323 -14.46 -9.30 4.12
C ASN A 323 -14.47 -8.67 2.72
N LEU A 324 -13.34 -8.12 2.28
CA LEU A 324 -13.15 -7.60 0.92
C LEU A 324 -13.26 -8.72 -0.13
N LEU A 325 -12.52 -9.82 0.06
CA LEU A 325 -12.56 -11.00 -0.82
C LEU A 325 -13.98 -11.57 -0.97
N ALA A 326 -14.74 -11.66 0.13
CA ALA A 326 -16.11 -12.15 0.12
C ALA A 326 -17.11 -11.25 -0.63
N ARG A 327 -16.67 -10.07 -1.11
CA ARG A 327 -17.47 -9.09 -1.86
C ARG A 327 -16.80 -8.73 -3.19
N ASP A 328 -16.03 -9.66 -3.73
CA ASP A 328 -15.38 -9.60 -5.04
C ASP A 328 -14.38 -8.43 -5.21
N ILE A 329 -13.91 -7.83 -4.11
CA ILE A 329 -12.79 -6.89 -4.17
C ILE A 329 -11.50 -7.69 -4.41
N THR A 330 -10.77 -7.30 -5.45
CA THR A 330 -9.54 -7.97 -5.88
C THR A 330 -8.29 -7.14 -5.64
N ALA A 331 -8.41 -5.86 -5.29
CA ALA A 331 -7.27 -5.00 -4.98
C ALA A 331 -7.54 -4.08 -3.78
N ASP A 332 -6.62 -4.05 -2.81
CA ASP A 332 -6.65 -3.13 -1.67
C ASP A 332 -5.41 -2.23 -1.64
N TYR A 333 -5.64 -0.95 -1.35
CA TYR A 333 -4.60 0.09 -1.31
C TYR A 333 -4.44 0.71 0.09
N SER A 334 -4.70 -0.07 1.14
CA SER A 334 -4.68 0.40 2.53
C SER A 334 -3.38 0.09 3.27
N MET A 335 -2.49 -0.71 2.66
CA MET A 335 -1.26 -1.18 3.30
C MET A 335 -0.20 -0.07 3.38
N GLY A 336 -0.28 0.72 4.44
CA GLY A 336 0.71 1.70 4.86
C GLY A 336 0.47 2.10 6.31
N PHE A 337 1.36 2.93 6.86
CA PHE A 337 1.18 3.48 8.20
C PHE A 337 0.48 4.83 8.15
N ALA A 338 -0.33 5.13 9.16
CA ALA A 338 -0.99 6.42 9.26
C ALA A 338 -0.08 7.50 9.85
N ASN A 339 0.78 7.13 10.80
CA ASN A 339 1.60 8.05 11.57
C ASN A 339 3.03 8.20 11.05
N GLU A 340 3.50 7.29 10.18
CA GLU A 340 4.85 7.31 9.61
C GLU A 340 4.81 7.06 8.11
N VAL A 341 5.78 7.62 7.38
CA VAL A 341 5.99 7.33 5.95
C VAL A 341 6.94 6.15 5.78
N GLY A 342 6.82 5.42 4.67
CA GLY A 342 7.65 4.27 4.36
C GLY A 342 6.84 3.01 4.02
N PHE A 343 7.50 1.85 4.08
CA PHE A 343 6.96 0.59 3.58
C PHE A 343 6.50 -0.30 4.74
N ARG A 344 5.20 -0.24 5.06
CA ARG A 344 4.61 -1.07 6.14
C ARG A 344 4.95 -2.55 5.98
N ALA A 345 4.81 -3.10 4.78
CA ALA A 345 5.14 -4.50 4.49
C ALA A 345 6.60 -4.71 4.00
N GLY A 346 7.48 -3.71 4.15
CA GLY A 346 8.87 -3.75 3.66
C GLY A 346 9.02 -3.83 2.14
N ILE A 347 7.93 -3.64 1.39
CA ILE A 347 7.84 -3.86 -0.05
C ILE A 347 7.10 -2.68 -0.72
N CYS A 348 7.57 -2.24 -1.88
CA CYS A 348 6.92 -1.21 -2.70
C CYS A 348 6.16 -1.77 -3.91
N SER A 349 6.42 -3.03 -4.25
CA SER A 349 5.69 -3.73 -5.31
C SER A 349 4.38 -4.31 -4.78
N PRO A 350 3.32 -4.36 -5.60
CA PRO A 350 2.12 -5.10 -5.24
C PRO A 350 2.43 -6.57 -4.96
N PHE A 351 1.68 -7.23 -4.08
CA PHE A 351 1.82 -8.65 -3.73
C PHE A 351 0.46 -9.23 -3.35
N ASN A 352 0.31 -10.55 -3.27
CA ASN A 352 -0.96 -11.17 -2.88
C ASN A 352 -1.08 -11.30 -1.35
N PHE A 353 -2.27 -11.09 -0.80
CA PHE A 353 -2.50 -11.34 0.61
C PHE A 353 -2.34 -12.85 0.91
N TYR A 354 -1.46 -13.18 1.85
CA TYR A 354 -1.34 -14.50 2.43
C TYR A 354 -2.11 -14.56 3.76
N ASP A 355 -3.13 -15.40 3.80
CA ASP A 355 -3.96 -15.63 4.97
C ASP A 355 -3.30 -16.70 5.86
N ILE A 356 -2.62 -16.26 6.93
CA ILE A 356 -1.80 -17.15 7.79
C ILE A 356 -2.67 -18.19 8.50
N ASP A 357 -3.82 -17.78 9.03
CA ASP A 357 -4.76 -18.68 9.70
C ASP A 357 -5.23 -19.83 8.81
N LEU A 358 -5.39 -19.57 7.50
CA LEU A 358 -5.80 -20.58 6.51
C LEU A 358 -4.61 -21.19 5.76
N GLU A 359 -3.37 -20.78 6.08
CA GLU A 359 -2.14 -21.13 5.39
C GLU A 359 -2.27 -21.09 3.87
N ARG A 360 -2.80 -19.99 3.31
CA ARG A 360 -2.99 -19.90 1.86
C ARG A 360 -2.76 -18.51 1.29
N GLU A 361 -2.21 -18.47 0.10
CA GLU A 361 -2.24 -17.29 -0.75
C GLU A 361 -3.66 -17.07 -1.28
N THR A 362 -4.12 -15.83 -1.24
CA THR A 362 -5.44 -15.42 -1.75
C THR A 362 -5.31 -14.67 -3.07
N THR A 363 -6.43 -14.37 -3.71
CA THR A 363 -6.48 -13.57 -4.96
C THR A 363 -6.50 -12.06 -4.70
N LEU A 364 -6.52 -11.60 -3.44
CA LEU A 364 -6.54 -10.17 -3.13
C LEU A 364 -5.14 -9.58 -3.30
N ARG A 365 -5.01 -8.66 -4.26
CA ARG A 365 -3.77 -7.93 -4.50
C ARG A 365 -3.65 -6.74 -3.56
N ILE A 366 -2.55 -6.68 -2.83
CA ILE A 366 -2.22 -5.58 -1.94
C ILE A 366 -1.30 -4.61 -2.68
N HIS A 367 -1.68 -3.34 -2.71
CA HIS A 367 -0.93 -2.24 -3.28
C HIS A 367 -0.45 -1.33 -2.15
N PRO A 368 0.77 -1.54 -1.62
CA PRO A 368 1.28 -0.71 -0.55
C PRO A 368 1.48 0.73 -1.01
N PHE A 369 1.26 1.68 -0.11
CA PHE A 369 1.57 3.09 -0.33
C PHE A 369 2.70 3.55 0.60
N ALA A 370 3.51 4.49 0.12
CA ALA A 370 4.72 4.92 0.81
C ALA A 370 4.56 6.27 1.53
N ALA A 371 3.66 7.12 1.05
CA ALA A 371 3.44 8.45 1.60
C ALA A 371 1.97 8.86 1.52
N MET A 372 1.50 9.50 2.58
CA MET A 372 0.18 10.12 2.69
C MET A 372 0.33 11.58 3.13
N ASP A 373 -0.41 12.48 2.51
CA ASP A 373 -0.45 13.90 2.86
C ASP A 373 -0.77 14.17 4.34
N ALA A 374 -1.81 13.52 4.89
CA ALA A 374 -2.18 13.63 6.29
C ALA A 374 -1.07 13.13 7.21
N THR A 375 -0.34 12.07 6.84
CA THR A 375 0.83 11.59 7.60
C THR A 375 1.87 12.70 7.69
N LEU A 376 2.26 13.26 6.54
CA LEU A 376 3.29 14.28 6.47
C LEU A 376 2.88 15.56 7.22
N ASN A 377 1.63 16.04 7.06
CA ASN A 377 1.16 17.30 7.62
C ASN A 377 0.66 17.18 9.07
N LEU A 378 -0.23 16.24 9.34
CA LEU A 378 -1.01 16.21 10.57
C LEU A 378 -0.37 15.34 11.65
N TYR A 379 0.23 14.21 11.25
CA TYR A 379 0.90 13.30 12.19
C TYR A 379 2.35 13.73 12.43
N MET A 380 3.15 13.85 11.37
CA MET A 380 4.57 14.21 11.45
C MET A 380 4.82 15.71 11.58
N ARG A 381 3.82 16.56 11.28
CA ARG A 381 3.87 18.02 11.39
C ARG A 381 5.02 18.65 10.62
N LEU A 382 5.30 18.11 9.44
CA LEU A 382 6.36 18.61 8.56
C LEU A 382 5.92 19.89 7.85
N THR A 383 6.87 20.77 7.60
CA THR A 383 6.69 21.87 6.65
C THR A 383 6.61 21.32 5.21
N PRO A 384 6.05 22.08 4.26
CA PRO A 384 6.00 21.68 2.84
C PRO A 384 7.34 21.23 2.26
N ASN A 385 8.44 21.92 2.58
CA ASN A 385 9.77 21.56 2.08
C ASN A 385 10.29 20.25 2.70
N GLU A 386 10.16 20.09 4.01
CA GLU A 386 10.54 18.84 4.70
C GLU A 386 9.72 17.64 4.21
N ALA A 387 8.43 17.86 3.94
CA ALA A 387 7.55 16.83 3.38
C ALA A 387 8.02 16.40 1.99
N PHE A 388 8.36 17.35 1.12
CA PHE A 388 8.93 17.04 -0.20
C PHE A 388 10.23 16.27 -0.09
N ASP A 389 11.20 16.72 0.71
CA ASP A 389 12.49 16.05 0.88
C ASP A 389 12.33 14.62 1.41
N LYS A 390 11.41 14.42 2.35
CA LYS A 390 11.10 13.09 2.89
C LYS A 390 10.54 12.16 1.81
N VAL A 391 9.58 12.61 1.01
CA VAL A 391 8.99 11.81 -0.06
C VAL A 391 9.97 11.58 -1.21
N LYS A 392 10.77 12.58 -1.57
CA LYS A 392 11.84 12.45 -2.58
C LYS A 392 12.79 11.30 -2.25
N ASN A 393 13.21 11.18 -0.99
CA ASN A 393 14.06 10.05 -0.57
C ASN A 393 13.38 8.70 -0.77
N LEU A 394 12.07 8.58 -0.49
CA LEU A 394 11.32 7.36 -0.77
C LEU A 394 11.26 7.06 -2.27
N ILE A 395 11.03 8.07 -3.12
CA ILE A 395 11.02 7.91 -4.58
C ILE A 395 12.38 7.39 -5.07
N ILE A 396 13.49 7.93 -4.56
CA ILE A 396 14.85 7.48 -4.89
C ILE A 396 15.03 5.99 -4.54
N GLU A 397 14.62 5.56 -3.34
CA GLU A 397 14.71 4.15 -2.93
C GLU A 397 13.86 3.23 -3.81
N ILE A 398 12.68 3.68 -4.25
CA ILE A 398 11.81 2.90 -5.15
C ILE A 398 12.39 2.84 -6.57
N LYS A 399 12.98 3.93 -7.08
CA LYS A 399 13.66 3.97 -8.39
C LYS A 399 14.84 2.99 -8.43
N LYS A 400 15.61 2.84 -7.34
CA LYS A 400 16.72 1.86 -7.25
C LYS A 400 16.29 0.41 -7.52
N VAL A 401 15.04 0.07 -7.21
CA VAL A 401 14.48 -1.28 -7.41
C VAL A 401 13.46 -1.35 -8.55
N ASN A 402 13.31 -0.28 -9.34
CA ASN A 402 12.29 -0.14 -10.38
C ASN A 402 10.89 -0.54 -9.90
N GLY A 403 10.54 -0.14 -8.67
CA GLY A 403 9.30 -0.51 -8.01
C GLY A 403 8.12 0.40 -8.36
N VAL A 404 7.07 0.32 -7.55
CA VAL A 404 5.86 1.15 -7.69
C VAL A 404 5.81 2.16 -6.55
N PHE A 405 5.81 3.45 -6.89
CA PHE A 405 5.53 4.50 -5.93
C PHE A 405 4.03 4.77 -5.91
N THR A 406 3.34 4.31 -4.87
CA THR A 406 1.94 4.65 -4.60
C THR A 406 1.88 5.75 -3.55
N SER A 407 1.20 6.85 -3.86
CA SER A 407 0.98 7.97 -2.93
C SER A 407 -0.51 8.19 -2.66
N LEU A 408 -0.85 8.60 -1.44
CA LEU A 408 -2.21 8.83 -0.97
C LEU A 408 -2.40 10.33 -0.70
N TRP A 409 -3.39 10.93 -1.37
CA TRP A 409 -3.75 12.33 -1.22
C TRP A 409 -5.24 12.48 -0.98
N HIS A 410 -5.66 13.62 -0.45
CA HIS A 410 -7.06 13.99 -0.33
C HIS A 410 -7.35 15.22 -1.21
N ASN A 411 -8.56 15.32 -1.74
CA ASN A 411 -8.93 16.48 -2.57
C ASN A 411 -8.81 17.81 -1.82
N GLU A 412 -9.04 17.80 -0.50
CA GLU A 412 -8.91 18.97 0.36
C GLU A 412 -7.46 19.46 0.51
N THR A 413 -6.47 18.57 0.41
CA THR A 413 -5.05 18.92 0.48
C THR A 413 -4.63 19.85 -0.65
N LEU A 414 -5.29 19.74 -1.80
CA LEU A 414 -5.00 20.54 -2.99
C LEU A 414 -5.74 21.90 -2.98
N SER A 415 -6.46 22.21 -1.89
CA SER A 415 -7.14 23.51 -1.72
C SER A 415 -6.16 24.66 -1.54
N ASP A 416 -4.96 24.37 -1.03
CA ASP A 416 -3.96 25.37 -0.63
C ASP A 416 -4.45 26.33 0.48
N GLU A 417 -5.45 25.90 1.28
CA GLU A 417 -6.09 26.70 2.32
C GLU A 417 -5.88 26.14 3.73
N LYS A 418 -5.96 27.01 4.74
CA LYS A 418 -5.83 26.66 6.17
C LYS A 418 -4.56 25.83 6.43
N GLN A 419 -4.71 24.63 7.00
CA GLN A 419 -3.61 23.70 7.29
C GLN A 419 -2.93 23.15 6.03
N TRP A 420 -3.56 23.28 4.86
CA TRP A 420 -3.07 22.76 3.58
C TRP A 420 -2.36 23.81 2.74
N LYS A 421 -2.10 25.01 3.29
CA LYS A 421 -1.33 26.05 2.60
C LYS A 421 0.08 25.57 2.28
N GLY A 422 0.51 25.72 1.02
CA GLY A 422 1.76 25.23 0.45
C GLY A 422 1.71 23.78 -0.07
N TRP A 423 0.70 22.99 0.31
CA TRP A 423 0.66 21.55 -0.01
C TRP A 423 0.33 21.24 -1.46
N LYS A 424 -0.34 22.17 -2.14
CA LYS A 424 -0.53 22.09 -3.60
C LYS A 424 0.82 22.01 -4.33
N LYS A 425 1.80 22.82 -3.91
CA LYS A 425 3.16 22.81 -4.49
C LYS A 425 3.90 21.51 -4.17
N VAL A 426 3.77 20.99 -2.95
CA VAL A 426 4.35 19.70 -2.56
C VAL A 426 3.85 18.57 -3.46
N TYR A 427 2.55 18.56 -3.77
CA TYR A 427 1.97 17.57 -4.68
C TYR A 427 2.55 17.68 -6.10
N GLU A 428 2.67 18.90 -6.64
CA GLU A 428 3.28 19.14 -7.95
C GLU A 428 4.74 18.68 -8.00
N ASP A 429 5.53 19.03 -6.99
CA ASP A 429 6.96 18.68 -6.92
C ASP A 429 7.16 17.17 -6.80
N ILE A 430 6.30 16.47 -6.04
CA ILE A 430 6.30 15.00 -5.96
C ILE A 430 5.94 14.37 -7.31
N ILE A 431 4.95 14.91 -8.03
CA ILE A 431 4.60 14.42 -9.38
C ILE A 431 5.78 14.62 -10.32
N GLU A 432 6.42 15.80 -10.30
CA GLU A 432 7.57 16.11 -11.14
C GLU A 432 8.77 15.18 -10.85
N GLU A 433 9.10 14.97 -9.58
CA GLU A 433 10.17 14.06 -9.16
C GLU A 433 9.85 12.59 -9.51
N ALA A 434 8.60 12.16 -9.36
CA ALA A 434 8.20 10.80 -9.72
C ALA A 434 8.19 10.59 -11.24
N CYS A 435 7.80 11.58 -12.03
CA CYS A 435 7.74 11.49 -13.48
C CYS A 435 9.08 11.83 -14.18
N SER A 436 10.06 12.35 -13.44
CA SER A 436 11.40 12.58 -13.97
C SER A 436 12.11 11.27 -14.30
N LYS A 437 12.79 11.25 -15.45
CA LYS A 437 13.51 10.07 -15.97
C LYS A 437 14.73 9.73 -15.14
#